data_AF-A0A0D0B698-F1
#
_entry.id   AF-A0A0D0B698-F1
#
_cell.length_a   1.000
_cell.length_b   1.000
_cell.length_c   1.000
_cell.angle_alpha   90.00
_cell.angle_beta   90.00
_cell.angle_gamma   90.00
#
_symmetry.space_group_name_H-M   'P 1'
#
loop_
_entity.id
_entity.type
_entity.pdbx_description
1 polymer ?
#
loop_
_entity_poly.entity_id
_entity_poly.type
_entity_poly.pdbx_seq_one_letter_code
_entity_poly.pdbx_strand_id
1 'polypeptide(L)'
;MRKNDCFQDAARHAKSRCEVSHMSEDERIQVAIRLTLCELATARHHTPPLECSPFKNNAGSHIPHHAVGDCVDALSRSAQFWSSYSGYLREIPQLCFAFRRWMEIDTAKDIYRNVTMEKLALIRFILEQQKGFTAAHQNWERSSTDLGDLINVLKLTSGNIRDIADATSNSIIQNAQSLFTKMETTLSVVNQRSFDDRIRSLDKVDRRIDDLTLSVLFSFPGLLKRS
;
A
#
# COMPACT_ATOMS: atom_id res chain seq x y z
N MET A 1 10.32 -66.21 8.80
CA MET A 1 10.65 -64.77 8.78
C MET A 1 11.67 -64.55 7.67
N ARG A 2 11.40 -63.67 6.69
CA ARG A 2 12.41 -63.34 5.67
C ARG A 2 13.53 -62.56 6.35
N LYS A 3 14.79 -62.87 6.01
CA LYS A 3 16.02 -62.35 6.64
C LYS A 3 16.07 -60.81 6.74
N ASN A 4 15.49 -60.10 5.77
CA ASN A 4 15.52 -58.65 5.72
C ASN A 4 14.47 -57.98 6.63
N ASP A 5 13.39 -58.67 6.95
CA ASP A 5 12.27 -58.08 7.70
C ASP A 5 12.64 -57.94 9.19
N CYS A 6 13.36 -58.93 9.76
CA CYS A 6 13.76 -58.91 11.18
C CYS A 6 14.66 -57.71 11.54
N PHE A 7 15.74 -57.52 10.77
CA PHE A 7 16.65 -56.40 11.00
C PHE A 7 15.98 -55.05 10.76
N GLN A 8 15.12 -54.97 9.74
CA GLN A 8 14.38 -53.75 9.45
C GLN A 8 13.42 -53.40 10.59
N ASP A 9 12.73 -54.38 11.16
CA ASP A 9 11.81 -54.17 12.28
C ASP A 9 12.55 -53.77 13.56
N ALA A 10 13.68 -54.43 13.87
CA ALA A 10 14.53 -54.07 14.99
C ALA A 10 15.11 -52.64 14.83
N ALA A 11 15.56 -52.28 13.63
CA ALA A 11 16.09 -50.95 13.33
C ALA A 11 15.00 -49.86 13.39
N ARG A 12 13.77 -50.15 12.91
CA ARG A 12 12.62 -49.24 13.04
C ARG A 12 12.25 -49.03 14.51
N HIS A 13 12.24 -50.10 15.30
CA HIS A 13 11.98 -50.01 16.73
C HIS A 13 13.05 -49.14 17.41
N ALA A 14 14.33 -49.38 17.13
CA ALA A 14 15.42 -48.55 17.63
C ALA A 14 15.24 -47.08 17.24
N LYS A 15 14.99 -46.79 15.95
CA LYS A 15 14.78 -45.43 15.44
C LYS A 15 13.68 -44.69 16.20
N SER A 16 12.51 -45.31 16.37
CA SER A 16 11.37 -44.68 17.07
C SER A 16 11.68 -44.31 18.53
N ARG A 17 12.55 -45.07 19.20
CA ARG A 17 12.97 -44.79 20.58
C ARG A 17 14.04 -43.70 20.66
N CYS A 18 14.95 -43.65 19.68
CA CYS A 18 15.95 -42.59 19.58
C CYS A 18 15.33 -41.20 19.27
N GLU A 19 14.10 -41.14 18.75
CA GLU A 19 13.41 -39.89 18.39
C GLU A 19 12.83 -39.13 19.60
N VAL A 20 12.31 -39.85 20.60
CA VAL A 20 11.55 -39.26 21.73
C VAL A 20 12.48 -38.79 22.86
N SER A 21 13.62 -39.46 23.07
CA SER A 21 14.62 -39.13 24.10
C SER A 21 15.95 -39.87 23.83
N HIS A 22 16.95 -39.69 24.69
CA HIS A 22 18.06 -40.63 24.78
C HIS A 22 17.49 -42.01 25.17
N MET A 23 17.69 -43.01 24.32
CA MET A 23 17.23 -44.38 24.54
C MET A 23 17.67 -44.85 25.94
N SER A 24 16.73 -45.41 26.71
CA SER A 24 17.06 -45.89 28.06
C SER A 24 17.98 -47.12 27.98
N GLU A 25 18.65 -47.43 29.09
CA GLU A 25 19.48 -48.63 29.16
C GLU A 25 18.66 -49.91 28.87
N ASP A 26 17.45 -50.00 29.42
CA ASP A 26 16.56 -51.13 29.17
C ASP A 26 16.17 -51.24 27.69
N GLU A 27 15.79 -50.13 27.06
CA GLU A 27 15.46 -50.11 25.63
C GLU A 27 16.65 -50.52 24.76
N ARG A 28 17.86 -50.07 25.13
CA ARG A 28 19.11 -50.44 24.46
C ARG A 28 19.36 -51.94 24.58
N ILE A 29 19.17 -52.52 25.76
CA ILE A 29 19.31 -53.97 25.97
C ILE A 29 18.31 -54.75 25.13
N GLN A 30 17.04 -54.33 25.10
CA GLN A 30 16.00 -55.01 24.31
C GLN A 30 16.27 -54.94 22.81
N VAL A 31 16.75 -53.80 22.30
CA VAL A 31 17.15 -53.65 20.89
C VAL A 31 18.35 -54.53 20.58
N ALA A 32 19.36 -54.57 21.45
CA ALA A 32 20.54 -55.42 21.28
C ALA A 32 20.15 -56.90 21.21
N ILE A 33 19.28 -57.37 22.12
CA ILE A 33 18.74 -58.73 22.08
C ILE A 33 18.07 -59.00 20.74
N ARG A 34 17.16 -58.12 20.28
CA ARG A 34 16.45 -58.32 19.00
C ARG A 34 17.41 -58.42 17.81
N LEU A 35 18.41 -57.54 17.74
CA LEU A 35 19.41 -57.56 16.67
C LEU A 35 20.25 -58.84 16.69
N THR A 36 20.67 -59.28 17.87
CA THR A 36 21.35 -60.57 18.04
C THR A 36 20.47 -61.72 17.61
N LEU A 37 19.19 -61.76 17.99
CA LEU A 37 18.27 -62.82 17.56
C LEU A 37 18.06 -62.81 16.05
N CYS A 38 18.00 -61.64 15.41
CA CYS A 38 17.98 -61.53 13.96
C CYS A 38 19.24 -62.11 13.34
N GLU A 39 20.43 -61.81 13.89
CA GLU A 39 21.72 -62.35 13.43
C GLU A 39 21.78 -63.87 13.58
N LEU A 40 21.40 -64.40 14.75
CA LEU A 40 21.35 -65.84 15.03
C LEU A 40 20.39 -66.56 14.09
N ALA A 41 19.23 -65.97 13.80
CA ALA A 41 18.28 -66.51 12.83
C ALA A 41 18.84 -66.58 11.39
N THR A 42 19.92 -65.83 11.08
CA THR A 42 20.60 -65.94 9.79
C THR A 42 21.59 -67.11 9.72
N ALA A 43 22.04 -67.63 10.86
CA ALA A 43 22.98 -68.73 10.93
C ALA A 43 22.25 -70.09 10.86
N ARG A 44 22.69 -70.98 9.96
CA ARG A 44 22.01 -72.26 9.69
C ARG A 44 22.00 -73.27 10.84
N HIS A 45 22.88 -73.10 11.83
CA HIS A 45 23.11 -74.09 12.91
C HIS A 45 22.94 -73.51 14.32
N HIS A 46 22.41 -72.29 14.46
CA HIS A 46 22.22 -71.67 15.78
C HIS A 46 20.73 -71.44 16.02
N THR A 47 20.19 -72.15 17.01
CA THR A 47 18.85 -71.89 17.54
C THR A 47 18.98 -70.88 18.67
N PRO A 48 18.23 -69.76 18.66
CA PRO A 48 18.30 -68.83 19.76
C PRO A 48 17.75 -69.43 21.06
N PRO A 49 18.29 -69.05 22.24
CA PRO A 49 17.84 -69.55 23.53
C PRO A 49 16.31 -69.40 23.74
N LEU A 50 15.70 -70.33 24.48
CA LEU A 50 14.26 -70.33 24.73
C LEU A 50 13.84 -69.18 25.65
N GLU A 51 14.75 -68.79 26.54
CA GLU A 51 14.67 -67.63 27.42
C GLU A 51 14.48 -66.32 26.63
N CYS A 52 14.98 -66.27 25.39
CA CYS A 52 14.85 -65.13 24.50
C CYS A 52 13.60 -65.16 23.60
N SER A 53 12.69 -66.12 23.80
CA SER A 53 11.45 -66.23 23.02
C SER A 53 10.55 -64.97 23.04
N PRO A 54 10.44 -64.18 24.13
CA PRO A 54 9.60 -62.97 24.15
C PRO A 54 10.02 -61.90 23.13
N PHE A 55 11.28 -61.94 22.68
CA PHE A 55 11.89 -60.94 21.81
C PHE A 55 11.78 -61.27 20.31
N LYS A 56 11.33 -62.48 19.95
CA LYS A 56 11.31 -62.94 18.54
C LYS A 56 10.24 -62.28 17.67
N ASN A 57 9.07 -61.95 18.23
CA ASN A 57 7.90 -61.56 17.41
C ASN A 57 7.15 -60.30 17.87
N ASN A 58 7.43 -59.75 19.06
CA ASN A 58 6.58 -58.69 19.63
C ASN A 58 7.31 -57.35 19.71
N ALA A 59 7.28 -56.56 18.64
CA ALA A 59 7.54 -55.12 18.70
C ALA A 59 6.32 -54.39 19.30
N GLY A 60 6.00 -54.64 20.58
CA GLY A 60 4.90 -53.92 21.25
C GLY A 60 4.36 -54.51 22.55
N SER A 61 4.65 -55.78 22.89
CA SER A 61 4.23 -56.34 24.19
C SER A 61 5.17 -55.90 25.31
N HIS A 62 4.64 -55.53 26.47
CA HIS A 62 5.43 -55.28 27.68
C HIS A 62 6.26 -56.52 28.02
N ILE A 63 7.58 -56.42 27.92
CA ILE A 63 8.51 -57.50 28.25
C ILE A 63 8.81 -57.38 29.75
N PRO A 64 8.55 -58.42 30.56
CA PRO A 64 8.90 -58.41 31.97
C PRO A 64 10.41 -58.22 32.16
N HIS A 65 10.82 -57.44 33.16
CA HIS A 65 12.25 -57.21 33.45
C HIS A 65 13.04 -58.51 33.67
N HIS A 66 12.44 -59.52 34.32
CA HIS A 66 13.11 -60.81 34.53
C HIS A 66 13.45 -61.51 33.20
N ALA A 67 12.56 -61.44 32.21
CA ALA A 67 12.79 -62.05 30.89
C ALA A 67 13.96 -61.40 30.12
N VAL A 68 14.26 -60.12 30.40
CA VAL A 68 15.46 -59.46 29.88
C VAL A 68 16.71 -60.08 30.48
N GLY A 69 16.76 -60.19 31.81
CA GLY A 69 17.89 -60.79 32.53
C GLY A 69 18.13 -62.24 32.13
N ASP A 70 17.07 -63.05 32.08
CA ASP A 70 17.13 -64.47 31.72
C ASP A 70 17.66 -64.68 30.29
N CYS A 71 17.23 -63.84 29.34
CA CYS A 71 17.73 -63.91 27.98
C CYS A 71 19.20 -63.47 27.89
N VAL A 72 19.61 -62.42 28.60
CA VAL A 72 21.02 -61.97 28.60
C VAL A 72 21.92 -63.03 29.24
N ASP A 73 21.49 -63.66 30.34
CA ASP A 73 22.21 -64.78 30.96
C ASP A 73 22.36 -65.94 29.96
N ALA A 74 21.27 -66.31 29.27
CA ALA A 74 21.30 -67.37 28.28
C ALA A 74 22.22 -67.06 27.09
N LEU A 75 22.25 -65.80 26.62
CA LEU A 75 23.19 -65.35 25.57
C LEU A 75 24.65 -65.41 26.05
N SER A 76 24.91 -65.15 27.34
CA SER A 76 26.26 -65.19 27.91
C SER A 76 26.88 -66.61 27.92
N ARG A 77 26.06 -67.66 27.88
CA ARG A 77 26.51 -69.07 27.87
C ARG A 77 27.23 -69.47 26.58
N SER A 78 27.15 -68.66 25.53
CA SER A 78 27.86 -68.86 24.25
C SER A 78 28.70 -67.63 23.93
N ALA A 79 30.02 -67.82 23.80
CA ALA A 79 30.94 -66.73 23.44
C ALA A 79 30.56 -66.03 22.13
N GLN A 80 30.03 -66.78 21.16
CA GLN A 80 29.55 -66.22 19.89
C GLN A 80 28.31 -65.33 20.08
N PHE A 81 27.35 -65.77 20.89
CA PHE A 81 26.11 -65.03 21.13
C PHE A 81 26.39 -63.78 21.96
N TRP A 82 27.26 -63.91 22.97
CA TRP A 82 27.73 -62.80 23.77
C TRP A 82 28.45 -61.73 22.92
N SER A 83 29.29 -62.15 21.97
CA SER A 83 30.00 -61.23 21.08
C SER A 83 29.04 -60.41 20.20
N SER A 84 28.01 -61.05 19.64
CA SER A 84 26.96 -60.37 18.87
C SER A 84 26.18 -59.38 19.75
N TYR A 85 25.70 -59.84 20.91
CA TYR A 85 24.92 -59.02 21.85
C TYR A 85 25.70 -57.80 22.35
N SER A 86 26.92 -58.00 22.85
CA SER A 86 27.76 -56.91 23.37
C SER A 86 28.19 -55.94 22.28
N GLY A 87 28.39 -56.43 21.05
CA GLY A 87 28.61 -55.60 19.86
C GLY A 87 27.43 -54.66 19.61
N TYR A 88 26.22 -55.20 19.46
CA TYR A 88 25.03 -54.37 19.23
C TYR A 88 24.75 -53.42 20.39
N LEU A 89 24.89 -53.87 21.65
CA LEU A 89 24.70 -53.02 22.83
C LEU A 89 25.60 -51.78 22.80
N ARG A 90 26.85 -51.93 22.33
CA ARG A 90 27.82 -50.84 22.18
C ARG A 90 27.53 -49.94 20.97
N GLU A 91 26.99 -50.49 19.90
CA GLU A 91 26.73 -49.77 18.64
C GLU A 91 25.42 -48.95 18.66
N ILE A 92 24.41 -49.40 19.41
CA ILE A 92 23.10 -48.72 19.47
C ILE A 92 23.19 -47.22 19.82
N PRO A 93 24.00 -46.76 20.80
CA PRO A 93 24.17 -45.34 21.05
C PRO A 93 24.67 -44.55 19.83
N GLN A 94 25.60 -45.13 19.05
CA GLN A 94 26.11 -44.51 17.82
C GLN A 94 25.03 -44.46 16.74
N LEU A 95 24.25 -45.54 16.60
CA LEU A 95 23.10 -45.59 15.69
C LEU A 95 22.04 -44.56 16.07
N CYS A 96 21.73 -44.38 17.36
CA CYS A 96 20.79 -43.35 17.82
C CYS A 96 21.28 -41.95 17.50
N PHE A 97 22.57 -41.67 17.72
CA PHE A 97 23.14 -40.36 17.35
C PHE A 97 23.01 -40.10 15.84
N ALA A 98 23.26 -41.11 15.01
CA ALA A 98 23.07 -41.01 13.57
C ALA A 98 21.59 -40.76 13.22
N PHE A 99 20.65 -41.57 13.73
CA PHE A 99 19.23 -41.41 13.44
C PHE A 99 18.70 -40.02 13.83
N ARG A 100 19.09 -39.53 15.01
CA ARG A 100 18.69 -38.21 15.48
C ARG A 100 19.21 -37.10 14.56
N ARG A 101 20.50 -37.14 14.18
CA ARG A 101 21.07 -36.18 13.24
C ARG A 101 20.34 -36.17 11.89
N TRP A 102 19.99 -37.35 11.37
CA TRP A 102 19.21 -37.46 10.14
C TRP A 102 17.83 -36.81 10.28
N MET A 103 17.13 -37.09 11.38
CA MET A 103 15.81 -36.51 11.66
C MET A 103 15.87 -34.99 11.85
N GLU A 104 16.90 -34.47 12.52
CA GLU A 104 17.12 -33.03 12.70
C GLU A 104 17.35 -32.34 11.35
N ILE A 105 18.12 -32.97 10.44
CA ILE A 105 18.33 -32.46 9.07
C ILE A 105 17.01 -32.41 8.30
N ASP A 106 16.20 -33.46 8.35
CA ASP A 106 14.94 -33.51 7.62
C ASP A 106 13.91 -32.52 8.19
N THR A 107 13.86 -32.37 9.52
CA THR A 107 13.05 -31.35 10.20
C THR A 107 13.47 -29.94 9.77
N ALA A 108 14.76 -29.67 9.74
CA ALA A 108 15.26 -28.36 9.29
C ALA A 108 14.86 -28.09 7.84
N LYS A 109 15.02 -29.07 6.93
CA LYS A 109 14.60 -28.93 5.53
C LYS A 109 13.11 -28.61 5.40
N ASP A 110 12.27 -29.26 6.20
CA ASP A 110 10.82 -29.03 6.17
C ASP A 110 10.48 -27.61 6.64
N ILE A 111 11.05 -27.17 7.76
CA ILE A 111 10.92 -25.79 8.25
C ILE A 111 11.34 -24.79 7.17
N TYR A 112 12.51 -24.99 6.54
CA TYR A 112 12.99 -24.10 5.48
C TYR A 112 12.05 -24.05 4.28
N ARG A 113 11.47 -25.19 3.88
CA ARG A 113 10.46 -25.23 2.81
C ARG A 113 9.23 -24.42 3.19
N ASN A 114 8.70 -24.60 4.39
CA ASN A 114 7.52 -23.89 4.88
C ASN A 114 7.77 -22.38 4.95
N VAL A 115 8.89 -21.95 5.55
CA VAL A 115 9.29 -20.53 5.60
C VAL A 115 9.47 -19.94 4.20
N THR A 116 10.04 -20.69 3.26
CA THR A 116 10.24 -20.22 1.89
C THR A 116 8.89 -20.00 1.18
N MET A 117 7.94 -20.92 1.38
CA MET A 117 6.59 -20.77 0.82
C MET A 117 5.86 -19.55 1.38
N GLU A 118 5.94 -19.34 2.70
CA GLU A 118 5.34 -18.17 3.37
C GLU A 118 5.99 -16.86 2.90
N LYS A 119 7.32 -16.82 2.82
CA LYS A 119 8.06 -15.65 2.34
C LYS A 119 7.68 -15.30 0.90
N LEU A 120 7.51 -16.31 0.05
CA LEU A 120 7.10 -16.12 -1.33
C LEU A 120 5.66 -15.60 -1.43
N ALA A 121 4.75 -16.08 -0.57
CA ALA A 121 3.39 -15.55 -0.46
C ALA A 121 3.39 -14.08 -0.02
N LEU A 122 4.19 -13.73 0.99
CA LEU A 122 4.32 -12.36 1.48
C LEU A 122 4.87 -11.41 0.40
N ILE A 123 5.93 -11.81 -0.31
CA ILE A 123 6.51 -11.00 -1.40
C ILE A 123 5.45 -10.73 -2.47
N ARG A 124 4.69 -11.77 -2.88
CA ARG A 124 3.60 -11.60 -3.86
C ARG A 124 2.54 -10.63 -3.38
N PHE A 125 2.14 -10.74 -2.10
CA PHE A 125 1.17 -9.82 -1.50
C PHE A 125 1.66 -8.36 -1.53
N ILE A 126 2.90 -8.11 -1.12
CA ILE A 126 3.49 -6.75 -1.13
C ILE A 126 3.56 -6.19 -2.55
N LEU A 127 4.00 -7.00 -3.52
CA LEU A 127 4.07 -6.58 -4.92
C LEU A 127 2.70 -6.22 -5.47
N GLU A 128 1.66 -6.96 -5.12
CA GLU A 128 0.29 -6.66 -5.55
C GLU A 128 -0.23 -5.36 -4.94
N GLN A 129 0.01 -5.15 -3.65
CA GLN A 129 -0.31 -3.88 -2.97
C GLN A 129 0.42 -2.69 -3.61
N GLN A 130 1.69 -2.87 -3.96
CA GLN A 130 2.49 -1.80 -4.56
C GLN A 130 2.00 -1.42 -5.96
N LYS A 131 1.47 -2.37 -6.75
CA LYS A 131 0.83 -2.03 -8.03
C LYS A 131 -0.39 -1.15 -7.83
N GLY A 132 -1.25 -1.51 -6.86
CA GLY A 132 -2.42 -0.72 -6.51
C GLY A 132 -2.05 0.70 -6.06
N PHE A 133 -1.03 0.82 -5.21
CA PHE A 133 -0.53 2.11 -4.76
C PHE A 133 0.03 2.95 -5.90
N THR A 134 0.85 2.37 -6.79
CA THR A 134 1.42 3.09 -7.94
C THR A 134 0.33 3.60 -8.88
N ALA A 135 -0.69 2.79 -9.16
CA ALA A 135 -1.82 3.19 -10.00
C ALA A 135 -2.63 4.33 -9.37
N ALA A 136 -2.90 4.25 -8.06
CA ALA A 136 -3.57 5.31 -7.32
C ALA A 136 -2.74 6.61 -7.29
N HIS A 137 -1.42 6.49 -7.11
CA HIS A 137 -0.50 7.63 -7.11
C HIS A 137 -0.48 8.34 -8.47
N GLN A 138 -0.38 7.60 -9.58
CA GLN A 138 -0.45 8.20 -10.91
C GLN A 138 -1.79 8.90 -11.18
N ASN A 139 -2.90 8.33 -10.70
CA ASN A 139 -4.21 8.95 -10.85
C ASN A 139 -4.34 10.24 -10.01
N TRP A 140 -3.79 10.22 -8.80
CA TRP A 140 -3.70 11.40 -7.93
C TRP A 140 -2.86 12.51 -8.56
N GLU A 141 -1.70 12.17 -9.11
CA GLU A 141 -0.82 13.13 -9.78
C GLU A 141 -1.52 13.81 -10.96
N ARG A 142 -2.22 13.04 -11.80
CA ARG A 142 -3.06 13.60 -12.89
C ARG A 142 -4.16 14.52 -12.37
N SER A 143 -4.88 14.10 -11.33
CA SER A 143 -5.95 14.93 -10.75
C SER A 143 -5.39 16.23 -10.18
N SER A 144 -4.18 16.20 -9.60
CA SER A 144 -3.50 17.39 -9.08
C SER A 144 -3.08 18.35 -10.20
N THR A 145 -2.58 17.83 -11.33
CA THR A 145 -2.26 18.68 -12.49
C THR A 145 -3.52 19.32 -13.09
N ASP A 146 -4.60 18.55 -13.24
CA ASP A 146 -5.87 19.05 -13.77
C ASP A 146 -6.44 20.18 -12.89
N LEU A 147 -6.32 20.04 -11.56
CA LEU A 147 -6.76 21.06 -10.61
C LEU A 147 -5.88 22.33 -10.71
N GLY A 148 -4.57 22.16 -10.93
CA GLY A 148 -3.65 23.26 -11.22
C GLY A 148 -4.03 24.03 -12.49
N ASP A 149 -4.39 23.32 -13.56
CA ASP A 149 -4.82 23.91 -14.82
C ASP A 149 -6.14 24.66 -14.66
N LEU A 150 -7.11 24.09 -13.94
CA LEU A 150 -8.36 24.78 -13.61
C LEU A 150 -8.12 26.07 -12.84
N ILE A 151 -7.20 26.08 -11.87
CA ILE A 151 -6.82 27.30 -11.13
C ILE A 151 -6.22 28.34 -12.09
N ASN A 152 -5.39 27.93 -13.04
CA ASN A 152 -4.80 28.84 -14.02
C ASN A 152 -5.86 29.43 -14.97
N VAL A 153 -6.81 28.61 -15.43
CA VAL A 153 -7.96 29.06 -16.23
C VAL A 153 -8.82 30.04 -15.44
N LEU A 154 -9.12 29.73 -14.17
CA LEU A 154 -9.86 30.64 -13.28
C LEU A 154 -9.15 31.97 -13.10
N LYS A 155 -7.82 31.97 -12.90
CA LYS A 155 -7.02 33.20 -12.80
C LYS A 155 -7.08 34.03 -14.08
N LEU A 156 -6.89 33.39 -15.25
CA LEU A 156 -6.96 34.07 -16.55
C LEU A 156 -8.34 34.66 -16.80
N THR A 157 -9.39 33.89 -16.52
CA THR A 157 -10.79 34.32 -16.72
C THR A 157 -11.12 35.48 -15.78
N SER A 158 -10.69 35.42 -14.52
CA SER A 158 -10.84 36.53 -13.58
C SER A 158 -10.08 37.78 -14.01
N GLY A 159 -8.88 37.64 -14.57
CA GLY A 159 -8.11 38.76 -15.13
C GLY A 159 -8.86 39.41 -16.30
N ASN A 160 -9.30 38.60 -17.26
CA ASN A 160 -10.07 39.09 -18.41
C ASN A 160 -11.38 39.80 -17.99
N ILE A 161 -12.11 39.26 -17.01
CA ILE A 161 -13.33 39.89 -16.50
C ILE A 161 -13.01 41.26 -15.88
N ARG A 162 -11.91 41.36 -15.13
CA ARG A 162 -11.47 42.61 -14.53
C ARG A 162 -11.10 43.64 -15.61
N ASP A 163 -10.34 43.24 -16.62
CA ASP A 163 -9.95 44.12 -17.72
C ASP A 163 -11.16 44.60 -18.52
N ILE A 164 -12.14 43.72 -18.79
CA ILE A 164 -13.41 44.08 -19.45
C ILE A 164 -14.21 45.06 -18.58
N ALA A 165 -14.30 44.82 -17.27
CA ALA A 165 -15.01 45.71 -16.35
C ALA A 165 -14.36 47.10 -16.32
N ASP A 166 -13.03 47.18 -16.26
CA ASP A 166 -12.27 48.43 -16.26
C ASP A 166 -12.44 49.18 -17.60
N ALA A 167 -12.34 48.48 -18.74
CA ALA A 167 -12.58 49.07 -20.06
C ALA A 167 -14.00 49.60 -20.22
N THR A 168 -15.00 48.85 -19.75
CA THR A 168 -16.42 49.26 -19.79
C THR A 168 -16.65 50.48 -18.91
N SER A 169 -16.09 50.49 -17.69
CA SER A 169 -16.16 51.63 -16.77
C SER A 169 -15.56 52.90 -17.39
N ASN A 170 -14.36 52.78 -17.98
CA ASN A 170 -13.71 53.90 -18.66
C ASN A 170 -14.52 54.41 -19.85
N SER A 171 -15.12 53.52 -20.64
CA SER A 171 -16.01 53.90 -21.75
C SER A 171 -17.26 54.63 -21.25
N ILE A 172 -17.86 54.17 -20.15
CA ILE A 172 -19.01 54.86 -19.51
C ILE A 172 -18.61 56.26 -19.06
N ILE A 173 -17.46 56.41 -18.39
CA ILE A 173 -16.96 57.72 -17.93
C ILE A 173 -16.73 58.66 -19.13
N GLN A 174 -16.07 58.17 -20.18
CA GLN A 174 -15.82 58.97 -21.39
C GLN A 174 -17.12 59.39 -22.09
N ASN A 175 -18.07 58.46 -22.22
CA ASN A 175 -19.38 58.76 -22.82
C ASN A 175 -20.15 59.78 -21.98
N ALA A 176 -20.12 59.67 -20.65
CA ALA A 176 -20.72 60.64 -19.75
C ALA A 176 -20.07 62.02 -19.90
N GLN A 177 -18.74 62.11 -19.92
CA GLN A 177 -18.02 63.38 -20.16
C GLN A 177 -18.34 63.98 -21.53
N SER A 178 -18.45 63.16 -22.58
CA SER A 178 -18.87 63.61 -23.92
C SER A 178 -20.29 64.15 -23.93
N LEU A 179 -21.22 63.52 -23.20
CA LEU A 179 -22.58 64.01 -23.04
C LEU A 179 -22.62 65.34 -22.28
N PHE A 180 -21.88 65.46 -21.17
CA PHE A 180 -21.81 66.70 -20.40
C PHE A 180 -21.24 67.86 -21.22
N THR A 181 -20.16 67.65 -21.97
CA THR A 181 -19.58 68.68 -22.83
C THR A 181 -20.52 69.08 -23.98
N LYS A 182 -21.23 68.12 -24.60
CA LYS A 182 -22.29 68.43 -25.57
C LYS A 182 -23.45 69.19 -24.95
N MET A 183 -23.83 68.86 -23.72
CA MET A 183 -24.88 69.56 -22.99
C MET A 183 -24.46 71.00 -22.65
N GLU A 184 -23.23 71.21 -22.19
CA GLU A 184 -22.70 72.53 -21.85
C GLU A 184 -22.57 73.44 -23.08
N THR A 185 -22.08 72.90 -24.20
CA THR A 185 -22.00 73.64 -25.47
C THR A 185 -23.38 74.00 -26.02
N THR A 186 -24.36 73.09 -25.96
CA THR A 186 -25.74 73.41 -26.37
C THR A 186 -26.39 74.45 -25.45
N LEU A 187 -26.14 74.38 -24.14
CA LEU A 187 -26.59 75.40 -23.17
C LEU A 187 -25.98 76.78 -23.46
N SER A 188 -24.67 76.83 -23.75
CA SER A 188 -23.96 78.04 -24.17
C SER A 188 -24.59 78.65 -25.43
N VAL A 189 -24.81 77.85 -26.48
CA VAL A 189 -25.39 78.31 -27.75
C VAL A 189 -26.82 78.83 -27.55
N VAL A 190 -27.64 78.16 -26.75
CA VAL A 190 -29.01 78.62 -26.45
C VAL A 190 -29.00 79.93 -25.66
N ASN A 191 -28.13 80.05 -24.66
CA ASN A 191 -28.02 81.26 -23.85
C ASN A 191 -27.55 82.46 -24.71
N GLN A 192 -26.60 82.23 -25.61
CA GLN A 192 -26.09 83.26 -26.51
C GLN A 192 -27.15 83.69 -27.54
N ARG A 193 -27.90 82.74 -28.12
CA ARG A 193 -29.04 83.06 -28.99
C ARG A 193 -30.12 83.86 -28.28
N SER A 194 -30.45 83.48 -27.04
CA SER A 194 -31.40 84.22 -26.18
C SER A 194 -30.92 85.66 -25.94
N PHE A 195 -29.63 85.85 -25.67
CA PHE A 195 -29.04 87.17 -25.46
C PHE A 195 -29.05 88.01 -26.76
N ASP A 196 -28.66 87.41 -27.88
CA ASP A 196 -28.69 88.08 -29.20
C ASP A 196 -30.12 88.47 -29.60
N ASP A 197 -31.11 87.62 -29.33
CA ASP A 197 -32.52 87.93 -29.60
C ASP A 197 -33.02 89.06 -28.69
N ARG A 198 -32.57 89.12 -27.42
CA ARG A 198 -32.83 90.25 -26.54
C ARG A 198 -32.21 91.54 -27.05
N ILE A 199 -30.96 91.54 -27.50
CA ILE A 199 -30.32 92.71 -28.12
C ILE A 199 -31.07 93.14 -29.38
N ARG A 200 -31.42 92.21 -30.27
CA ARG A 200 -32.22 92.53 -31.46
C ARG A 200 -33.59 93.10 -31.11
N SER A 201 -34.21 92.65 -30.02
CA SER A 201 -35.47 93.21 -29.54
C SER A 201 -35.30 94.64 -29.02
N LEU A 202 -34.21 94.92 -28.31
CA LEU A 202 -33.89 96.26 -27.82
C LEU A 202 -33.56 97.22 -28.97
N ASP A 203 -32.79 96.80 -29.96
CA ASP A 203 -32.47 97.60 -31.16
C ASP A 203 -33.76 97.96 -31.94
N LYS A 204 -34.75 97.06 -31.98
CA LYS A 204 -36.07 97.36 -32.56
C LYS A 204 -36.86 98.39 -31.75
N VAL A 205 -36.72 98.38 -30.41
CA VAL A 205 -37.35 99.38 -29.55
C VAL A 205 -36.66 100.72 -29.70
N ASP A 206 -35.33 100.74 -29.77
CA ASP A 206 -34.52 101.95 -29.94
C ASP A 206 -34.84 102.65 -31.26
N ARG A 207 -34.89 101.90 -32.38
CA ARG A 207 -35.35 102.44 -33.67
C ARG A 207 -36.77 103.01 -33.64
N ARG A 208 -37.66 102.44 -32.83
CA ARG A 208 -39.02 102.99 -32.64
C ARG A 208 -39.01 104.27 -31.80
N ILE A 209 -38.11 104.38 -30.84
CA ILE A 209 -37.90 105.60 -30.05
C ILE A 209 -37.31 106.70 -30.94
N ASP A 210 -36.36 106.37 -31.82
CA ASP A 210 -35.80 107.31 -32.81
C ASP A 210 -36.85 107.79 -33.83
N ASP A 211 -37.71 106.90 -34.31
CA ASP A 211 -38.86 107.30 -35.15
C ASP A 211 -39.82 108.22 -34.39
N LEU A 212 -40.02 107.98 -33.08
CA LEU A 212 -40.84 108.83 -32.22
C LEU A 212 -40.19 110.20 -31.97
N THR A 213 -38.89 110.29 -31.69
CA THR A 213 -38.19 111.57 -31.51
C THR A 213 -38.13 112.38 -32.80
N LEU A 214 -37.96 111.74 -33.96
CA LEU A 214 -38.11 112.38 -35.27
C LEU A 214 -39.55 112.87 -35.53
N SER A 215 -40.56 112.12 -35.11
CA SER A 215 -41.97 112.55 -35.23
C SER A 215 -42.32 113.72 -34.28
N VAL A 216 -41.70 113.81 -33.11
CA VAL A 216 -41.85 114.93 -32.16
C VAL A 216 -41.10 116.17 -32.66
N LEU A 217 -39.92 116.01 -33.27
CA LEU A 217 -39.18 117.10 -33.92
C LEU A 217 -39.89 117.63 -35.18
N PHE A 218 -40.68 116.80 -35.88
CA PHE A 218 -41.51 117.22 -37.03
C PHE A 218 -42.91 117.74 -36.67
N SER A 219 -43.39 117.57 -35.42
CA SER A 219 -44.73 118.00 -34.98
C SER A 219 -44.78 119.35 -34.27
N PHE A 220 -43.67 120.11 -34.19
CA PHE A 220 -43.69 121.53 -33.81
C PHE A 220 -42.89 122.44 -34.76
N PRO A 221 -43.44 122.77 -35.94
CA PRO A 221 -43.04 123.97 -36.67
C PRO A 221 -44.02 125.11 -36.37
N GLY A 222 -43.59 126.06 -35.53
CA GLY A 222 -44.04 127.46 -35.65
C GLY A 222 -44.98 128.04 -34.57
N LEU A 223 -44.37 128.73 -33.61
CA LEU A 223 -44.88 129.98 -32.99
C LEU A 223 -43.62 130.83 -32.67
N LEU A 224 -43.06 131.56 -33.65
CA LEU A 224 -43.32 132.97 -33.98
C LEU A 224 -43.40 133.93 -32.77
N LYS A 225 -42.32 134.73 -32.63
CA LYS A 225 -42.27 136.19 -32.37
C LYS A 225 -43.26 136.81 -31.34
N ARG A 226 -42.72 137.44 -30.28
CA ARG A 226 -42.85 138.90 -29.99
C ARG A 226 -42.01 139.32 -28.77
N SER A 227 -41.43 140.53 -28.89
CA SER A 227 -40.69 141.39 -27.94
C SER A 227 -39.44 140.83 -27.29
#